data_AF-D3ASU8-F1
#
_entry.id   AF-D3ASU8-F1
#
_cell.length_a   1.000
_cell.length_b   1.000
_cell.length_c   1.000
_cell.angle_alpha   90.00
_cell.angle_beta   90.00
_cell.angle_gamma   90.00
#
_symmetry.space_group_name_H-M   'P 1'
#
loop_
_entity.id
_entity.type
_entity.pdbx_description
1 polymer ?
#
loop_
_entity_poly.entity_id
_entity_poly.type
_entity_poly.pdbx_seq_one_letter_code
_entity_poly.pdbx_strand_id
1 'polypeptide(L)' 'PIKIVGIDGTPQGVEGLKSGKLFGTVQCDSDEYGSVMFQIAAAAGLGQNVQEIVSLEDGKYYNCRQTALTAGEN' A
#
# COMPACT_ATOMS: atom_id res chain seq x y z
N PRO A 1 -14.84 -24.64 -6.73
CA PRO A 1 -14.97 -23.21 -7.10
C PRO A 1 -13.59 -22.62 -7.45
N ILE A 2 -13.50 -21.83 -8.53
CA ILE A 2 -12.28 -21.10 -8.89
C ILE A 2 -12.17 -19.88 -7.99
N LYS A 3 -10.99 -19.66 -7.38
CA LYS A 3 -10.71 -18.48 -6.55
C LYS A 3 -9.91 -17.48 -7.37
N ILE A 4 -10.44 -16.27 -7.53
CA ILE A 4 -9.77 -15.18 -8.25
C ILE A 4 -9.26 -14.17 -7.23
N VAL A 5 -7.97 -13.85 -7.28
CA VAL A 5 -7.33 -12.88 -6.38
C VAL A 5 -6.71 -11.74 -7.17
N GLY A 6 -6.80 -10.53 -6.63
CA GLY A 6 -6.20 -9.32 -7.20
C GLY A 6 -5.13 -8.70 -6.29
N ILE A 7 -4.49 -7.66 -6.80
CA ILE A 7 -3.59 -6.76 -6.05
C ILE A 7 -4.02 -5.30 -6.29
N ASP A 8 -3.34 -4.37 -5.63
CA ASP A 8 -3.58 -2.93 -5.57
C ASP A 8 -4.80 -2.49 -4.75
N GLY A 9 -5.82 -3.34 -4.58
CA GLY A 9 -7.03 -2.98 -3.84
C GLY A 9 -7.75 -1.78 -4.46
N THR A 10 -7.69 -1.64 -5.79
CA THR A 10 -8.38 -0.57 -6.52
C THR A 10 -9.88 -0.55 -6.19
N PRO A 11 -10.57 0.58 -6.35
CA PRO A 11 -12.02 0.64 -6.14
C PRO A 11 -12.78 -0.47 -6.87
N GLN A 12 -12.38 -0.80 -8.11
CA GLN A 12 -12.93 -1.88 -8.91
C GLN A 12 -12.63 -3.27 -8.33
N GLY A 13 -11.43 -3.49 -7.80
CA GLY A 13 -11.08 -4.72 -7.10
C GLY A 13 -11.90 -4.91 -5.83
N VAL A 14 -12.10 -3.84 -5.05
CA VAL A 14 -12.94 -3.86 -3.85
C VAL A 14 -14.41 -4.14 -4.19
N GLU A 15 -14.96 -3.51 -5.24
CA GLU A 15 -16.32 -3.81 -5.72
C GLU A 15 -16.44 -5.24 -6.28
N GLY A 16 -15.38 -5.74 -6.93
CA GLY A 16 -15.28 -7.14 -7.37
C GLY A 16 -15.35 -8.11 -6.20
N LEU A 17 -14.70 -7.79 -5.08
CA LEU A 17 -14.77 -8.56 -3.84
C LEU A 17 -16.18 -8.51 -3.23
N LYS A 18 -16.76 -7.31 -3.06
CA LYS A 18 -18.11 -7.13 -2.50
C LYS A 18 -19.20 -7.85 -3.30
N SER A 19 -19.06 -7.89 -4.63
CA SER A 19 -19.99 -8.58 -5.52
C SER A 19 -19.75 -10.10 -5.62
N GLY A 20 -18.77 -10.64 -4.91
CA GLY A 20 -18.43 -12.08 -4.92
C GLY A 20 -17.74 -12.55 -6.20
N LYS A 21 -17.33 -11.64 -7.09
CA LYS A 21 -16.58 -11.95 -8.32
C LYS A 21 -15.10 -12.21 -8.04
N LEU A 22 -14.55 -11.55 -7.01
CA LEU A 22 -13.21 -11.81 -6.49
C LEU A 22 -13.30 -12.50 -5.13
N PHE A 23 -12.37 -13.42 -4.91
CA PHE A 23 -12.17 -14.07 -3.61
C PHE A 23 -11.45 -13.13 -2.64
N GLY A 24 -10.55 -12.30 -3.14
CA GLY A 24 -9.83 -11.32 -2.33
C GLY A 24 -8.96 -10.38 -3.18
N THR A 25 -8.48 -9.32 -2.56
CA THR A 25 -7.47 -8.42 -3.13
C THR A 25 -6.50 -7.96 -2.04
N VAL A 26 -5.28 -7.59 -2.39
CA VAL A 26 -4.35 -6.94 -1.44
C VAL A 26 -4.35 -5.45 -1.74
N GLN A 27 -4.74 -4.64 -0.75
CA GLN A 27 -4.77 -3.19 -0.84
C GLN A 27 -3.45 -2.59 -0.37
N CYS A 28 -2.85 -1.76 -1.22
CA CYS A 28 -1.74 -0.89 -0.83
C CYS A 28 -2.31 0.35 -0.11
N ASP A 29 -1.69 0.77 0.99
CA ASP A 29 -2.03 2.04 1.65
C ASP A 29 -1.48 3.20 0.81
N SER A 30 -2.27 3.67 -0.17
CA SER A 30 -1.84 4.70 -1.12
C SER A 30 -1.59 6.06 -0.45
N ASP A 31 -2.28 6.34 0.66
CA ASP A 31 -2.12 7.59 1.41
C ASP A 31 -0.78 7.58 2.16
N GLU A 32 -0.45 6.46 2.81
CA GLU A 32 0.88 6.24 3.40
C GLU A 32 1.98 6.33 2.34
N TYR A 33 1.82 5.60 1.22
CA TYR A 33 2.79 5.57 0.13
C TYR A 33 3.09 6.98 -0.40
N GLY A 34 2.03 7.74 -0.70
CA GLY A 34 2.15 9.12 -1.18
C GLY A 34 2.82 10.03 -0.16
N SER A 35 2.38 9.98 1.10
CA SER A 35 2.94 10.79 2.19
C SER A 35 4.43 10.55 2.37
N VAL A 36 4.86 9.29 2.45
CA VAL A 36 6.27 8.92 2.66
C VAL A 36 7.14 9.34 1.46
N MET A 37 6.65 9.13 0.23
CA MET A 37 7.34 9.60 -0.97
C MET A 37 7.64 11.11 -0.92
N PHE A 38 6.64 11.92 -0.56
CA PHE A 38 6.82 13.37 -0.45
C PHE A 38 7.74 13.78 0.70
N GLN A 39 7.69 13.08 1.84
CA GLN A 39 8.60 13.31 2.96
C GLN A 39 10.06 13.06 2.55
N ILE A 40 10.34 11.94 1.88
CA ILE A 40 11.67 11.61 1.36
C ILE A 40 12.15 12.68 0.38
N ALA A 41 11.30 13.06 -0.59
CA ALA A 41 11.64 14.06 -1.60
C ALA A 41 11.93 15.44 -0.98
N ALA A 42 11.11 15.87 -0.02
CA ALA A 42 11.30 17.13 0.69
C ALA A 42 12.61 17.12 1.49
N ALA A 43 12.87 16.07 2.26
CA ALA A 43 14.09 15.92 3.04
C ALA A 43 15.34 15.99 2.15
N ALA A 44 15.35 15.21 1.06
CA ALA A 44 16.46 15.21 0.10
C ALA A 44 16.65 16.57 -0.56
N GLY A 45 15.56 17.23 -1.00
CA GLY A 45 15.61 18.54 -1.63
C GLY A 45 16.08 19.67 -0.70
N LEU A 46 15.84 19.53 0.60
CA LEU A 46 16.26 20.49 1.63
C LEU A 46 17.64 20.16 2.23
N GLY A 47 18.31 19.10 1.78
CA GLY A 47 19.60 18.66 2.32
C GLY A 47 19.51 18.08 3.74
N GLN A 48 18.32 17.62 4.15
CA GLN A 48 18.10 16.96 5.43
C GLN A 48 18.47 15.47 5.36
N ASN A 49 18.75 14.89 6.51
CA ASN A 49 18.96 13.46 6.63
C ASN A 49 17.61 12.72 6.53
N VAL A 50 17.38 12.01 5.42
CA VAL A 50 16.12 11.29 5.16
C VAL A 50 15.83 10.27 6.28
N GLN A 51 16.88 9.63 6.81
CA GLN A 51 16.78 8.55 7.80
C GLN A 51 16.39 9.05 9.19
N GLU A 52 16.42 10.37 9.44
CA GLU A 52 15.86 10.99 10.65
C GLU A 52 14.36 11.26 10.54
N ILE A 53 13.79 11.20 9.33
CA ILE A 53 12.39 11.51 9.04
C ILE A 53 11.61 10.24 8.70
N VAL A 54 12.19 9.35 7.90
CA VAL A 54 11.59 8.09 7.47
C VAL A 54 12.55 6.94 7.81
N SER A 55 12.04 5.93 8.53
CA SER A 55 12.81 4.70 8.77
C SER A 55 12.94 3.91 7.47
N LEU A 56 14.18 3.69 7.02
CA LEU A 56 14.48 2.95 5.80
C LEU A 56 15.23 1.66 6.11
N GLU A 57 14.74 0.55 5.58
CA GLU A 57 15.45 -0.73 5.56
C GLU A 57 16.71 -0.61 4.68
N ASP A 58 17.85 -1.05 5.21
CA ASP A 58 19.17 -0.89 4.60
C ASP A 58 19.51 0.55 4.18
N GLY A 59 18.88 1.53 4.84
CA GLY A 59 19.01 2.95 4.53
C GLY A 59 18.44 3.37 3.18
N LYS A 60 17.69 2.49 2.49
CA LYS A 60 17.23 2.69 1.10
C LYS A 60 15.76 2.38 0.87
N TYR A 61 15.21 1.37 1.54
CA TYR A 61 13.91 0.81 1.20
C TYR A 61 12.86 1.21 2.22
N TYR A 62 11.70 1.63 1.73
CA TYR A 62 10.50 1.78 2.53
C TYR A 62 9.45 0.81 2.02
N ASN A 63 9.00 -0.11 2.88
CA ASN A 63 7.95 -1.07 2.53
C ASN A 63 6.60 -0.54 3.00
N CYS A 64 5.82 0.00 2.07
CA CYS A 64 4.50 0.51 2.37
C CYS A 64 3.55 -0.62 2.78
N ARG A 65 2.70 -0.32 3.76
CA ARG A 65 1.72 -1.27 4.29
C ARG A 65 0.81 -1.83 3.20
N GLN A 66 0.55 -3.13 3.35
CA GLN A 66 -0.36 -3.91 2.51
C GLN A 66 -1.41 -4.58 3.41
N THR A 67 -2.68 -4.51 3.02
CA THR A 67 -3.79 -5.11 3.77
C THR A 67 -4.50 -6.12 2.89
N ALA A 68 -4.59 -7.37 3.32
CA ALA A 68 -5.41 -8.37 2.64
C ALA A 68 -6.89 -8.07 2.87
N LEU A 69 -7.68 -8.06 1.80
CA LEU A 69 -9.13 -7.91 1.85
C LEU A 69 -9.78 -9.21 1.37
N THR A 70 -10.60 -9.81 2.22
CA THR A 70 -11.35 -11.03 1.90
C THR A 70 -12.82 -10.89 2.33
N ALA A 71 -13.71 -11.67 1.71
CA ALA A 71 -15.13 -11.69 2.06
C ALA A 71 -15.32 -12.44 3.40
N GLY A 72 -15.08 -11.78 4.53
CA GLY A 72 -15.20 -12.38 5.85
C GLY A 72 -14.60 -11.58 7.01
N GLU A 73 -13.74 -10.60 6.72
CA GLU A 73 -13.20 -9.69 7.71
C GLU A 73 -13.98 -8.36 7.64
N ASN A 74 -14.96 -8.22 8.54
CA ASN A 74 -15.62 -6.95 8.87
C ASN A 74 -14.98 -6.37 10.12
#